data_AF-A0A1F7JG01-F1
#
_entry.id   AF-A0A1F7JG01-F1
#
_cell.length_a   1.000
_cell.length_b   1.000
_cell.length_c   1.000
_cell.angle_alpha   90.00
_cell.angle_beta   90.00
_cell.angle_gamma   90.00
#
_symmetry.space_group_name_H-M   'P 1'
#
loop_
_entity.id
_entity.type
_entity.pdbx_description
1 polymer ?
#
loop_
_entity_poly.entity_id
_entity_poly.type
_entity_poly.pdbx_seq_one_letter_code
_entity_poly.pdbx_strand_id
1 'polypeptide(L)'
;MLNHTKHRVTLIDILKSIYADPELRIVLGFKGGTAAMLFYDLPRLSVDLDFDLLDAEKKELVFKKMKALLERYGILREAKEKKYTLFFLISYEKGEHTIKVDISKRKGTGGFEAKSYLNVTALVMRKEDMVAGKLAALLTRKRFAMRDVFDVCFFLRNKWPVNEIVLTEKTGLSVRKGLEQAIRQVNELKKDQLLHGLGELLDAKQKAWVKTKLIEETVFYLRLYREIHGATLQAMERPAHDPADDIPVLDIDPGVGGAGGSKGHVVHFYAINTGEKVAIDVRWGLRGFAYEWRSPDTFVLRPGDRQRLEYKISDEKPFSEFVPELNIIFEYKDNRGVSYFTRRELVLEKVPSGLFYTITRVGMFHPAVVLENTKIRTIEKLSKTGSNEKALVKVEVGGQLKEIYISISDSLIGKFGFLKQEEINAALAEFAKLKVRNMLRAGKLYDHVFSREDIPNNSLSGFEAYKALRDSIDR
;
A
#
# COMPACT_ATOMS: atom_id res chain seq x y z
N MET A 1 6.96 41.97 -8.31
CA MET A 1 6.38 40.90 -9.17
C MET A 1 7.39 39.76 -9.18
N LEU A 2 6.97 38.52 -9.01
CA LEU A 2 7.86 37.36 -8.92
C LEU A 2 8.72 37.22 -10.18
N ASN A 3 10.05 37.20 -10.02
CA ASN A 3 10.97 36.87 -11.11
C ASN A 3 11.06 35.33 -11.25
N HIS A 4 10.28 34.77 -12.18
CA HIS A 4 10.13 33.33 -12.35
C HIS A 4 11.45 32.60 -12.60
N THR A 5 12.29 33.14 -13.50
CA THR A 5 13.57 32.52 -13.87
C THR A 5 14.53 32.51 -12.69
N LYS A 6 14.71 33.67 -12.04
CA LYS A 6 15.64 33.82 -10.92
C LYS A 6 15.25 32.90 -9.76
N HIS A 7 13.96 32.92 -9.40
CA HIS A 7 13.43 32.09 -8.33
C HIS A 7 13.61 30.59 -8.61
N ARG A 8 13.32 30.15 -9.85
CA ARG A 8 13.51 28.75 -10.27
C ARG A 8 14.98 28.33 -10.21
N VAL A 9 15.90 29.17 -10.65
CA VAL A 9 17.35 28.89 -10.56
C VAL A 9 17.77 28.71 -9.11
N THR A 10 17.37 29.61 -8.21
CA THR A 10 17.69 29.51 -6.79
C THR A 10 17.14 28.23 -6.14
N LEU A 11 15.92 27.80 -6.49
CA LEU A 11 15.35 26.54 -6.01
C LEU A 11 16.20 25.33 -6.46
N ILE A 12 16.64 25.31 -7.72
CA ILE A 12 17.47 24.23 -8.27
C ILE A 12 18.84 24.20 -7.59
N ASP A 13 19.45 25.36 -7.35
CA ASP A 13 20.76 25.43 -6.70
C ASP A 13 20.70 24.95 -5.24
N ILE A 14 19.66 25.32 -4.50
CA ILE A 14 19.43 24.82 -3.14
C ILE A 14 19.23 23.31 -3.17
N LEU A 15 18.36 22.80 -4.07
CA LEU A 15 18.09 21.38 -4.21
C LEU A 15 19.35 20.58 -4.55
N LYS A 16 20.18 21.08 -5.46
CA LYS A 16 21.49 20.51 -5.81
C LYS A 16 22.38 20.40 -4.59
N SER A 17 22.50 21.44 -3.77
CA SER A 17 23.30 21.41 -2.56
C SER A 17 22.77 20.42 -1.51
N ILE A 18 21.45 20.30 -1.38
CA ILE A 18 20.83 19.36 -0.44
C ILE A 18 21.20 17.92 -0.83
N TYR A 19 21.04 17.56 -2.12
CA TYR A 19 21.31 16.20 -2.58
C TYR A 19 22.79 15.90 -2.86
N ALA A 20 23.66 16.92 -2.88
CA ALA A 20 25.10 16.75 -2.87
C ALA A 20 25.65 16.39 -1.47
N ASP A 21 24.94 16.75 -0.39
CA ASP A 21 25.35 16.38 0.97
C ASP A 21 25.07 14.89 1.23
N PRO A 22 26.09 14.06 1.57
CA PRO A 22 25.93 12.62 1.72
C PRO A 22 24.95 12.19 2.81
N GLU A 23 24.75 13.01 3.84
CA GLU A 23 23.88 12.71 4.97
C GLU A 23 22.44 13.17 4.68
N LEU A 24 22.27 14.35 4.09
CA LEU A 24 20.94 14.86 3.74
C LEU A 24 20.27 14.03 2.63
N ARG A 25 21.03 13.59 1.62
CA ARG A 25 20.49 12.92 0.43
C ARG A 25 19.76 11.60 0.73
N ILE A 26 20.12 10.92 1.82
CA ILE A 26 19.54 9.62 2.20
C ILE A 26 18.38 9.76 3.18
N VAL A 27 18.25 10.90 3.86
CA VAL A 27 17.21 11.13 4.89
C VAL A 27 16.12 12.10 4.46
N LEU A 28 16.26 12.75 3.30
CA LEU A 28 15.27 13.70 2.78
C LEU A 28 14.62 13.16 1.50
N GLY A 29 13.31 12.94 1.58
CA GLY A 29 12.46 12.63 0.44
C GLY A 29 11.82 13.91 -0.12
N PHE A 30 12.14 14.30 -1.36
CA PHE A 30 11.64 15.49 -2.01
C PHE A 30 10.22 15.28 -2.55
N LYS A 31 9.33 16.25 -2.30
CA LYS A 31 7.91 16.16 -2.67
C LYS A 31 7.31 17.53 -3.02
N GLY A 32 5.99 17.56 -3.18
CA GLY A 32 5.24 18.79 -3.36
C GLY A 32 5.30 19.34 -4.79
N GLY A 33 4.86 20.60 -4.94
CA GLY A 33 4.71 21.22 -6.25
C GLY A 33 6.03 21.39 -7.01
N THR A 34 7.13 21.62 -6.29
CA THR A 34 8.44 21.85 -6.91
C THR A 34 9.06 20.55 -7.40
N ALA A 35 8.86 19.45 -6.68
CA ALA A 35 9.18 18.11 -7.18
C ALA A 35 8.41 17.80 -8.47
N ALA A 36 7.11 18.10 -8.50
CA ALA A 36 6.29 17.93 -9.70
C ALA A 36 6.71 18.83 -10.87
N MET A 37 7.11 20.07 -10.60
CA MET A 37 7.59 21.01 -11.62
C MET A 37 8.93 20.57 -12.23
N LEU A 38 9.86 20.05 -11.43
CA LEU A 38 11.21 19.73 -11.89
C LEU A 38 11.33 18.32 -12.48
N PHE A 39 10.70 17.32 -11.86
CA PHE A 39 10.90 15.91 -12.25
C PHE A 39 9.72 15.31 -13.02
N TYR A 40 8.61 16.05 -13.12
CA TYR A 40 7.38 15.56 -13.72
C TYR A 40 6.65 16.60 -14.59
N ASP A 41 7.34 17.67 -14.99
CA ASP A 41 6.89 18.66 -15.96
C ASP A 41 5.56 19.37 -15.62
N LEU A 42 5.23 19.54 -14.33
CA LEU A 42 4.07 20.33 -13.91
C LEU A 42 4.18 21.77 -14.48
N PRO A 43 3.25 22.21 -15.35
CA PRO A 43 3.39 23.43 -16.12
C PRO A 43 2.88 24.64 -15.32
N ARG A 44 3.46 24.87 -14.15
CA ARG A 44 3.31 26.12 -13.40
C ARG A 44 4.52 26.30 -12.50
N LEU A 45 4.84 27.54 -12.16
CA LEU A 45 5.88 27.77 -11.18
C LEU A 45 5.46 27.23 -9.81
N SER A 46 6.43 26.74 -9.05
CA SER A 46 6.33 26.41 -7.63
C SER A 46 7.46 27.12 -6.90
N VAL A 47 7.17 27.64 -5.71
CA VAL A 47 8.02 28.63 -5.02
C VAL A 47 8.62 28.13 -3.70
N ASP A 48 8.17 26.97 -3.23
CA ASP A 48 8.57 26.37 -1.96
C ASP A 48 9.36 25.07 -2.18
N LEU A 49 10.13 24.61 -1.21
CA LEU A 49 10.73 23.27 -1.20
C LEU A 49 10.09 22.45 -0.07
N ASP A 50 9.45 21.34 -0.43
CA ASP A 50 8.80 20.44 0.54
C ASP A 50 9.52 19.09 0.58
N PHE A 51 9.80 18.59 1.78
CA PHE A 51 10.45 17.31 2.01
C PHE A 51 9.72 16.49 3.09
N ASP A 52 9.91 15.17 3.07
CA ASP A 52 9.72 14.30 4.23
C ASP A 52 11.06 13.94 4.85
N LEU A 53 11.11 13.96 6.18
CA LEU A 53 12.20 13.39 6.96
C LEU A 53 11.99 11.86 7.01
N LEU A 54 12.84 11.12 6.31
CA LEU A 54 12.75 9.67 6.18
C LEU A 54 13.27 8.93 7.41
N ASP A 55 14.15 9.58 8.17
CA ASP A 55 14.70 9.08 9.43
C ASP A 55 14.51 10.12 10.54
N ALA A 56 13.60 9.81 11.48
CA ALA A 56 13.25 10.70 12.57
C ALA A 56 14.41 10.91 13.56
N GLU A 57 15.35 9.96 13.68
CA GLU A 57 16.51 10.07 14.57
C GLU A 57 17.56 11.06 14.05
N LYS A 58 17.49 11.40 12.76
CA LYS A 58 18.41 12.34 12.10
C LYS A 58 17.90 13.77 12.10
N LYS A 59 16.79 14.06 12.80
CA LYS A 59 16.14 15.37 12.83
C LYS A 59 17.10 16.50 13.24
N GLU A 60 17.84 16.35 14.34
CA GLU A 60 18.78 17.35 14.85
C GLU A 60 19.91 17.63 13.86
N LEU A 61 20.46 16.57 13.26
CA LEU A 61 21.48 16.64 12.23
C LEU A 61 20.97 17.41 11.01
N VAL A 62 19.80 17.02 10.50
CA VAL A 62 19.14 17.69 9.36
C VAL A 62 18.90 19.15 9.67
N PHE A 63 18.35 19.47 10.85
CA PHE A 63 18.07 20.85 11.21
C PHE A 63 19.32 21.72 11.22
N LYS A 64 20.42 21.23 11.82
CA LYS A 64 21.71 21.94 11.86
C LYS A 64 22.30 22.13 10.46
N LYS A 65 22.34 21.06 9.65
CA LYS A 65 22.89 21.13 8.29
C LYS A 65 22.08 22.03 7.37
N MET A 66 20.76 21.97 7.45
CA MET A 66 19.88 22.81 6.63
C MET A 66 20.05 24.30 6.94
N LYS A 67 20.25 24.68 8.21
CA LYS A 67 20.59 26.08 8.56
C LYS A 67 21.85 26.55 7.84
N ALA A 68 22.97 25.85 8.06
CA ALA A 68 24.26 26.19 7.49
C ALA A 68 24.24 26.17 5.95
N LEU A 69 23.50 25.22 5.36
CA LEU A 69 23.34 25.10 3.91
C LEU A 69 22.60 26.30 3.35
N LEU A 70 21.46 26.67 3.95
CA LEU A 70 20.58 27.74 3.46
C LEU A 70 21.19 29.13 3.65
N GLU A 71 21.99 29.36 4.69
CA GLU A 71 22.71 30.65 4.89
C GLU A 71 23.65 31.00 3.72
N ARG A 72 24.11 30.02 2.94
CA ARG A 72 24.93 30.26 1.74
C ARG A 72 24.16 30.86 0.56
N TYR A 73 22.82 30.78 0.61
CA TYR A 73 21.93 31.22 -0.47
C TYR A 73 21.23 32.55 -0.16
N GLY A 74 21.50 33.17 0.99
CA GLY A 74 20.91 34.44 1.39
C GLY A 74 20.62 34.52 2.89
N ILE A 75 19.75 35.45 3.26
CA ILE A 75 19.43 35.72 4.66
C ILE A 75 18.38 34.72 5.15
N LEU A 76 18.76 33.87 6.10
CA LEU A 76 17.85 32.96 6.79
C LEU A 76 16.99 33.74 7.79
N ARG A 77 15.79 34.14 7.37
CA ARG A 77 14.86 34.96 8.17
C ARG A 77 14.24 34.19 9.32
N GLU A 78 14.01 32.90 9.13
CA GLU A 78 13.41 32.04 10.16
C GLU A 78 13.96 30.62 10.04
N ALA A 79 14.23 30.00 11.17
CA ALA A 79 14.55 28.58 11.27
C ALA A 79 14.00 28.03 12.58
N LYS A 80 12.91 27.28 12.51
CA LYS A 80 12.19 26.78 13.69
C LYS A 80 11.81 25.32 13.55
N GLU A 81 11.98 24.59 14.64
CA GLU A 81 11.32 23.30 14.81
C GLU A 81 9.87 23.54 15.27
N LYS A 82 8.90 23.21 14.42
CA LYS A 82 7.47 23.20 14.75
C LYS A 82 7.04 21.78 15.13
N LYS A 83 5.83 21.61 15.69
CA LYS A 83 5.31 20.30 16.12
C LYS A 83 5.46 19.21 15.04
N TYR A 84 5.12 19.51 13.78
CA TYR A 84 5.13 18.54 12.68
C TYR A 84 6.15 18.82 11.57
N THR A 85 6.95 19.89 11.67
CA THR A 85 7.85 20.25 10.57
C THR A 85 9.09 20.99 11.07
N LEU A 86 10.22 20.80 10.38
CA LEU A 86 11.35 21.72 10.42
C LEU A 86 11.11 22.78 9.36
N PHE A 87 10.95 24.03 9.81
CA PHE A 87 10.57 25.15 8.98
C PHE A 87 11.75 26.10 8.80
N PHE A 88 12.01 26.50 7.55
CA PHE A 88 12.99 27.51 7.21
C PHE A 88 12.38 28.53 6.23
N LEU A 89 12.77 29.79 6.38
CA LEU A 89 12.40 30.86 5.44
C LEU A 89 13.65 31.62 5.06
N ILE A 90 14.02 31.57 3.78
CA ILE A 90 15.20 32.24 3.25
C ILE A 90 14.82 33.37 2.29
N SER A 91 15.52 34.50 2.44
CA SER A 91 15.49 35.62 1.51
C SER A 91 16.79 35.62 0.72
N TYR A 92 16.74 35.12 -0.52
CA TYR A 92 17.93 35.05 -1.36
C TYR A 92 18.37 36.43 -1.88
N GLU A 93 17.44 37.39 -1.99
CA GLU A 93 17.74 38.76 -2.35
C GLU A 93 16.71 39.75 -1.79
N LYS A 94 17.10 41.00 -1.58
CA LYS A 94 16.20 42.06 -1.12
C LYS A 94 15.22 42.45 -2.23
N GLY A 95 13.92 42.46 -1.92
CA GLY A 95 12.86 42.82 -2.87
C GLY A 95 12.33 41.65 -3.71
N GLU A 96 13.01 40.50 -3.66
CA GLU A 96 12.56 39.24 -4.26
C GLU A 96 11.66 38.45 -3.31
N HIS A 97 10.95 37.45 -3.85
CA HIS A 97 10.15 36.52 -3.04
C HIS A 97 11.07 35.65 -2.15
N THR A 98 10.60 35.27 -0.97
CA THR A 98 11.30 34.32 -0.10
C THR A 98 11.06 32.89 -0.54
N ILE A 99 12.02 32.00 -0.32
CA ILE A 99 11.81 30.55 -0.45
C ILE A 99 11.51 29.99 0.94
N LYS A 100 10.43 29.24 1.04
CA LYS A 100 10.14 28.45 2.24
C LYS A 100 10.62 27.02 2.02
N VAL A 101 11.31 26.47 3.02
CA VAL A 101 11.69 25.06 3.05
C VAL A 101 10.97 24.41 4.23
N ASP A 102 10.10 23.44 3.91
CA ASP A 102 9.31 22.68 4.89
C ASP A 102 9.76 21.21 4.85
N ILE A 103 10.24 20.70 5.97
CA ILE A 103 10.58 19.27 6.12
C ILE A 103 9.59 18.66 7.10
N SER A 104 8.71 17.80 6.62
CA SER A 104 7.69 17.13 7.43
C SER A 104 8.33 16.07 8.32
N LYS A 105 8.00 16.11 9.62
CA LYS A 105 8.41 15.11 10.63
C LYS A 105 7.41 13.95 10.74
N ARG A 106 6.33 13.97 9.96
CA ARG A 106 5.30 12.93 10.02
C ARG A 106 5.81 11.72 9.24
N LYS A 107 5.74 10.55 9.86
CA LYS A 107 5.90 9.28 9.15
C LYS A 107 4.70 9.16 8.19
N GLY A 108 4.99 9.02 6.90
CA GLY A 108 3.96 8.82 5.87
C GLY A 108 4.16 7.49 5.16
N THR A 109 3.10 6.98 4.53
CA THR A 109 3.13 5.74 3.73
C THR A 109 3.61 5.93 2.29
N GLY A 110 3.88 7.17 1.87
CA GLY A 110 4.32 7.49 0.51
C GLY A 110 5.75 6.99 0.22
N GLY A 111 5.94 6.43 -0.96
CA GLY A 111 7.22 5.97 -1.47
C GLY A 111 8.02 7.06 -2.16
N PHE A 112 9.33 6.85 -2.22
CA PHE A 112 10.28 7.70 -2.94
C PHE A 112 11.07 6.84 -3.93
N GLU A 113 11.51 7.46 -5.02
CA GLU A 113 12.36 6.83 -6.03
C GLU A 113 13.46 7.80 -6.47
N ALA A 114 14.62 7.24 -6.83
CA ALA A 114 15.72 8.05 -7.32
C ALA A 114 15.38 8.60 -8.72
N LYS A 115 15.46 9.92 -8.90
CA LYS A 115 15.32 10.58 -10.20
C LYS A 115 16.38 11.62 -10.40
N SER A 116 16.73 11.86 -11.67
CA SER A 116 17.75 12.82 -12.06
C SER A 116 17.12 14.00 -12.81
N TYR A 117 17.54 15.21 -12.46
CA TYR A 117 17.23 16.44 -13.20
C TYR A 117 18.49 17.31 -13.24
N LEU A 118 18.95 17.69 -14.44
CA LEU A 118 20.21 18.44 -14.64
C LEU A 118 21.40 17.84 -13.87
N ASN A 119 21.55 16.51 -13.92
CA ASN A 119 22.58 15.74 -13.19
C ASN A 119 22.49 15.78 -11.65
N VAL A 120 21.37 16.25 -11.08
CA VAL A 120 21.08 16.13 -9.65
C VAL A 120 20.18 14.91 -9.44
N THR A 121 20.71 13.87 -8.80
CA THR A 121 19.93 12.70 -8.38
C THR A 121 19.29 12.96 -7.01
N ALA A 122 17.96 12.93 -6.96
CA ALA A 122 17.17 13.16 -5.76
C ALA A 122 16.26 11.97 -5.46
N LEU A 123 15.95 11.75 -4.17
CA LEU A 123 14.86 10.85 -3.76
C LEU A 123 13.54 11.60 -3.90
N VAL A 124 12.80 11.36 -4.98
CA VAL A 124 11.58 12.08 -5.33
C VAL A 124 10.35 11.21 -5.05
N MET A 125 9.32 11.80 -4.46
CA MET A 125 8.05 11.11 -4.18
C MET A 125 7.46 10.54 -5.47
N ARG A 126 6.97 9.29 -5.42
CA ARG A 126 6.38 8.62 -6.58
C ARG A 126 5.12 9.36 -7.06
N LYS A 127 4.78 9.19 -8.34
CA LYS A 127 3.65 9.88 -8.98
C LYS A 127 2.34 9.60 -8.23
N GLU A 128 2.09 8.35 -7.91
CA GLU A 128 0.90 7.87 -7.23
C GLU A 128 0.68 8.50 -5.85
N ASP A 129 1.77 8.71 -5.11
CA ASP A 129 1.76 9.33 -3.79
C ASP A 129 1.58 10.85 -3.90
N MET A 130 2.14 11.46 -4.96
CA MET A 130 1.95 12.88 -5.25
C MET A 130 0.49 13.19 -5.58
N VAL A 131 -0.17 12.35 -6.39
CA VAL A 131 -1.60 12.51 -6.70
C VAL A 131 -2.44 12.34 -5.45
N ALA A 132 -2.22 11.27 -4.69
CA ALA A 132 -2.93 11.02 -3.44
C ALA A 132 -2.75 12.17 -2.43
N GLY A 133 -1.53 12.65 -2.26
CA GLY A 133 -1.21 13.78 -1.39
C GLY A 133 -1.87 15.09 -1.83
N LYS A 134 -1.94 15.34 -3.14
CA LYS A 134 -2.61 16.54 -3.67
C LYS A 134 -4.12 16.46 -3.61
N LEU A 135 -4.70 15.31 -3.91
CA LEU A 135 -6.13 15.06 -3.75
C LEU A 135 -6.53 15.20 -2.27
N ALA A 136 -5.74 14.63 -1.34
CA ALA A 136 -5.95 14.81 0.08
C ALA A 136 -5.88 16.29 0.51
N ALA A 137 -4.92 17.05 -0.01
CA ALA A 137 -4.79 18.47 0.27
C ALA A 137 -6.00 19.28 -0.24
N LEU A 138 -6.50 18.98 -1.44
CA LEU A 138 -7.70 19.58 -2.00
C LEU A 138 -8.91 19.33 -1.09
N LEU A 139 -9.05 18.11 -0.56
CA LEU A 139 -10.19 17.69 0.25
C LEU A 139 -10.19 18.23 1.69
N THR A 140 -9.00 18.34 2.30
CA THR A 140 -8.86 18.50 3.77
C THR A 140 -8.28 19.84 4.23
N ARG A 141 -7.72 20.66 3.32
CA ARG A 141 -7.14 21.96 3.71
C ARG A 141 -8.21 22.90 4.26
N LYS A 142 -7.97 23.44 5.46
CA LYS A 142 -8.80 24.49 6.07
C LYS A 142 -8.99 25.71 5.16
N ARG A 143 -7.96 26.06 4.39
CA ARG A 143 -8.01 27.11 3.37
C ARG A 143 -7.82 26.47 2.01
N PHE A 144 -8.86 26.51 1.20
CA PHE A 144 -8.83 25.99 -0.16
C PHE A 144 -7.77 26.71 -0.99
N ALA A 145 -7.01 25.97 -1.79
CA ALA A 145 -5.92 26.53 -2.60
C ALA A 145 -6.05 26.09 -4.07
N MET A 146 -6.25 27.06 -4.97
CA MET A 146 -6.48 26.80 -6.40
C MET A 146 -5.36 26.03 -7.09
N ARG A 147 -4.12 26.16 -6.60
CA ARG A 147 -2.97 25.38 -7.09
C ARG A 147 -3.15 23.87 -6.91
N ASP A 148 -3.88 23.40 -5.90
CA ASP A 148 -4.10 21.96 -5.74
C ASP A 148 -5.09 21.44 -6.78
N VAL A 149 -6.09 22.24 -7.17
CA VAL A 149 -7.01 21.93 -8.28
C VAL A 149 -6.24 21.84 -9.60
N PHE A 150 -5.34 22.80 -9.85
CA PHE A 150 -4.48 22.80 -11.03
C PHE A 150 -3.60 21.54 -11.09
N ASP A 151 -2.96 21.19 -9.97
CA ASP A 151 -2.08 20.03 -9.88
C ASP A 151 -2.86 18.72 -10.08
N VAL A 152 -4.01 18.56 -9.42
CA VAL A 152 -4.88 17.38 -9.60
C VAL A 152 -5.33 17.26 -11.05
N CYS A 153 -5.75 18.36 -11.69
CA CYS A 153 -6.09 18.36 -13.11
C CYS A 153 -4.93 17.85 -13.97
N PHE A 154 -3.72 18.38 -13.73
CA PHE A 154 -2.53 17.99 -14.48
C PHE A 154 -2.19 16.51 -14.25
N PHE A 155 -2.19 16.02 -13.02
CA PHE A 155 -1.85 14.64 -12.71
C PHE A 155 -2.82 13.64 -13.34
N LEU A 156 -4.12 13.88 -13.20
CA LEU A 156 -5.14 12.99 -13.75
C LEU A 156 -5.19 13.04 -15.28
N ARG A 157 -4.98 14.23 -15.88
CA ARG A 157 -4.83 14.36 -17.34
C ARG A 157 -3.66 13.53 -17.88
N ASN A 158 -2.58 13.45 -17.11
CA ASN A 158 -1.41 12.61 -17.44
C ASN A 158 -1.57 11.15 -17.00
N LYS A 159 -2.77 10.73 -16.59
CA LYS A 159 -3.12 9.35 -16.21
C LYS A 159 -2.26 8.79 -15.08
N TRP A 160 -1.84 9.64 -14.15
CA TRP A 160 -1.11 9.15 -12.98
C TRP A 160 -2.06 8.36 -12.07
N PRO A 161 -1.65 7.19 -11.58
CA PRO A 161 -2.46 6.45 -10.61
C PRO A 161 -2.55 7.22 -9.29
N VAL A 162 -3.52 6.85 -8.45
CA VAL A 162 -3.71 7.38 -7.11
C VAL A 162 -3.35 6.27 -6.13
N ASN A 163 -2.38 6.51 -5.24
CA ASN A 163 -2.12 5.58 -4.16
C ASN A 163 -3.25 5.67 -3.12
N GLU A 164 -4.11 4.64 -3.08
CA GLU A 164 -5.24 4.55 -2.16
C GLU A 164 -4.83 4.56 -0.69
N ILE A 165 -3.71 3.92 -0.35
CA ILE A 165 -3.21 3.85 1.03
C ILE A 165 -2.87 5.26 1.52
N VAL A 166 -2.14 6.03 0.72
CA VAL A 166 -1.76 7.41 1.05
C VAL A 166 -2.98 8.33 1.14
N LEU A 167 -3.95 8.17 0.24
CA LEU A 167 -5.17 8.97 0.26
C LEU A 167 -6.01 8.67 1.50
N THR A 168 -6.21 7.39 1.80
CA THR A 168 -6.98 6.93 2.96
C THR A 168 -6.32 7.35 4.26
N GLU A 169 -5.00 7.19 4.40
CA GLU A 169 -4.26 7.62 5.59
C GLU A 169 -4.44 9.13 5.87
N LYS A 170 -4.44 9.96 4.82
CA LYS A 170 -4.51 11.42 4.95
C LYS A 170 -5.92 11.97 5.13
N THR A 171 -6.93 11.26 4.64
CA THR A 171 -8.32 11.78 4.54
C THR A 171 -9.34 10.96 5.31
N GLY A 172 -9.06 9.68 5.58
CA GLY A 172 -10.03 8.70 6.06
C GLY A 172 -11.02 8.23 4.99
N LEU A 173 -10.83 8.59 3.72
CA LEU A 173 -11.75 8.30 2.62
C LEU A 173 -11.16 7.26 1.65
N SER A 174 -12.00 6.36 1.15
CA SER A 174 -11.69 5.53 -0.02
C SER A 174 -11.46 6.41 -1.25
N VAL A 175 -10.79 5.87 -2.27
CA VAL A 175 -10.56 6.59 -3.53
C VAL A 175 -11.87 7.07 -4.14
N ARG A 176 -12.91 6.22 -4.15
CA ARG A 176 -14.23 6.57 -4.67
C ARG A 176 -14.85 7.76 -3.93
N LYS A 177 -14.95 7.70 -2.59
CA LYS A 177 -15.53 8.79 -1.77
C LYS A 177 -14.71 10.08 -1.90
N GLY A 178 -13.38 9.96 -1.93
CA GLY A 178 -12.48 11.09 -2.15
C GLY A 178 -12.69 11.77 -3.50
N LEU A 179 -12.83 11.00 -4.59
CA LEU A 179 -13.12 11.54 -5.92
C LEU A 179 -14.50 12.21 -5.99
N GLU A 180 -15.54 11.60 -5.41
CA GLU A 180 -16.87 12.19 -5.36
C GLU A 180 -16.89 13.52 -4.61
N GLN A 181 -16.21 13.59 -3.45
CA GLN A 181 -16.09 14.82 -2.70
C GLN A 181 -15.28 15.87 -3.45
N ALA A 182 -14.20 15.48 -4.14
CA ALA A 182 -13.41 16.39 -4.96
C ALA A 182 -14.24 16.96 -6.12
N ILE A 183 -15.04 16.11 -6.79
CA ILE A 183 -15.96 16.55 -7.85
C ILE A 183 -16.94 17.60 -7.31
N ARG A 184 -17.53 17.37 -6.12
CA ARG A 184 -18.44 18.35 -5.50
C ARG A 184 -17.73 19.68 -5.21
N GLN A 185 -16.61 19.62 -4.48
CA GLN A 185 -15.85 20.82 -4.10
C GLN A 185 -15.38 21.63 -5.31
N VAL A 186 -14.93 20.98 -6.39
CA VAL A 186 -14.46 21.66 -7.60
C VAL A 186 -15.62 22.29 -8.38
N ASN A 187 -16.80 21.66 -8.43
CA ASN A 187 -17.98 22.22 -9.09
C ASN A 187 -18.52 23.47 -8.38
N GLU A 188 -18.33 23.59 -7.07
CA GLU A 188 -18.80 24.72 -6.26
C GLU A 188 -17.87 25.96 -6.35
N LEU A 189 -16.74 25.86 -7.06
CA LEU A 189 -15.78 26.95 -7.17
C LEU A 189 -16.31 28.12 -8.01
N LYS A 190 -16.14 29.33 -7.48
CA LYS A 190 -16.51 30.57 -8.18
C LYS A 190 -15.39 31.04 -9.10
N LYS A 191 -15.77 31.50 -10.30
CA LYS A 191 -14.84 31.88 -11.38
C LYS A 191 -13.88 33.02 -11.00
N ASP A 192 -14.33 33.95 -10.16
CA ASP A 192 -13.56 35.10 -9.67
C ASP A 192 -12.40 34.69 -8.73
N GLN A 193 -12.47 33.51 -8.12
CA GLN A 193 -11.48 33.02 -7.15
C GLN A 193 -10.38 32.16 -7.79
N LEU A 194 -10.51 31.77 -9.06
CA LEU A 194 -9.66 30.77 -9.70
C LEU A 194 -8.18 31.16 -9.80
N LEU A 195 -7.88 32.46 -9.86
CA LEU A 195 -6.51 32.97 -9.91
C LEU A 195 -5.93 33.35 -8.56
N HIS A 196 -6.70 33.26 -7.46
CA HIS A 196 -6.21 33.65 -6.15
C HIS A 196 -5.05 32.74 -5.70
N GLY A 197 -3.86 33.32 -5.51
CA GLY A 197 -2.62 32.61 -5.18
C GLY A 197 -2.04 31.70 -6.27
N LEU A 198 -2.78 31.46 -7.36
CA LEU A 198 -2.32 30.68 -8.52
C LEU A 198 -1.85 31.58 -9.66
N GLY A 199 -2.47 32.75 -9.84
CA GLY A 199 -2.25 33.62 -10.98
C GLY A 199 -0.83 34.20 -11.10
N GLU A 200 -0.07 34.31 -10.01
CA GLU A 200 1.33 34.74 -10.06
C GLU A 200 2.29 33.62 -10.52
N LEU A 201 1.83 32.37 -10.50
CA LEU A 201 2.59 31.17 -10.85
C LEU A 201 2.41 30.73 -12.30
N LEU A 202 1.59 31.47 -13.06
CA LEU A 202 1.14 31.13 -14.40
C LEU A 202 1.49 32.21 -15.42
N ASP A 203 1.71 31.80 -16.67
CA ASP A 203 1.79 32.70 -17.82
C ASP A 203 0.39 33.18 -18.29
N ALA A 204 0.35 34.07 -19.28
CA ALA A 204 -0.90 34.64 -19.79
C ALA A 204 -1.84 33.58 -20.41
N LYS A 205 -1.29 32.60 -21.15
CA LYS A 205 -2.04 31.54 -21.80
C LYS A 205 -2.65 30.60 -20.77
N GLN A 206 -1.88 30.24 -19.74
CA GLN A 206 -2.31 29.41 -18.63
C GLN A 206 -3.40 30.10 -17.81
N LYS A 207 -3.27 31.42 -17.54
CA LYS A 207 -4.33 32.19 -16.86
C LYS A 207 -5.64 32.20 -17.64
N ALA A 208 -5.56 32.36 -18.96
CA ALA A 208 -6.74 32.30 -19.82
C ALA A 208 -7.41 30.92 -19.72
N TRP A 209 -6.63 29.84 -19.86
CA TRP A 209 -7.13 28.48 -19.70
C TRP A 209 -7.73 28.22 -18.32
N VAL A 210 -7.08 28.67 -17.23
CA VAL A 210 -7.60 28.48 -15.86
C VAL A 210 -8.98 29.10 -15.69
N LYS A 211 -9.20 30.32 -16.20
CA LYS A 211 -10.48 31.02 -16.07
C LYS A 211 -11.63 30.32 -16.80
N THR A 212 -11.33 29.61 -17.88
CA THR A 212 -12.35 29.05 -18.78
C THR A 212 -12.53 27.55 -18.66
N LYS A 213 -11.47 26.80 -18.32
CA LYS A 213 -11.41 25.34 -18.49
C LYS A 213 -11.00 24.55 -17.26
N LEU A 214 -10.35 25.15 -16.25
CA LEU A 214 -9.82 24.38 -15.11
C LEU A 214 -10.91 23.58 -14.37
N ILE A 215 -12.07 24.18 -14.08
CA ILE A 215 -13.15 23.46 -13.39
C ILE A 215 -13.67 22.31 -14.27
N GLU A 216 -14.00 22.59 -15.52
CA GLU A 216 -14.55 21.63 -16.49
C GLU A 216 -13.60 20.43 -16.68
N GLU A 217 -12.32 20.70 -16.95
CA GLU A 217 -11.32 19.65 -17.16
C GLU A 217 -11.04 18.86 -15.88
N THR A 218 -10.89 19.51 -14.72
CA THR A 218 -10.68 18.78 -13.46
C THR A 218 -11.84 17.86 -13.15
N VAL A 219 -13.09 18.33 -13.30
CA VAL A 219 -14.28 17.50 -13.07
C VAL A 219 -14.36 16.36 -14.07
N PHE A 220 -14.07 16.62 -15.35
CA PHE A 220 -13.99 15.58 -16.37
C PHE A 220 -12.97 14.51 -15.99
N TYR A 221 -11.73 14.88 -15.66
CA TYR A 221 -10.69 13.91 -15.32
C TYR A 221 -10.94 13.18 -14.01
N LEU A 222 -11.57 13.82 -13.01
CA LEU A 222 -12.00 13.13 -11.78
C LEU A 222 -13.09 12.09 -12.09
N ARG A 223 -14.07 12.44 -12.94
CA ARG A 223 -15.12 11.51 -13.39
C ARG A 223 -14.53 10.37 -14.21
N LEU A 224 -13.65 10.68 -15.17
CA LEU A 224 -12.97 9.70 -16.00
C LEU A 224 -12.11 8.77 -15.15
N TYR A 225 -11.36 9.29 -14.18
CA TYR A 225 -10.57 8.46 -13.28
C TYR A 225 -11.48 7.54 -12.45
N ARG A 226 -12.58 8.07 -11.90
CA ARG A 226 -13.60 7.29 -11.20
C ARG A 226 -14.25 6.24 -12.09
N GLU A 227 -14.49 6.54 -13.37
CA GLU A 227 -15.11 5.63 -14.33
C GLU A 227 -14.14 4.56 -14.82
N ILE A 228 -12.93 4.93 -15.24
CA ILE A 228 -11.88 3.98 -15.62
C ILE A 228 -11.58 3.08 -14.44
N HIS A 229 -11.39 3.62 -13.24
CA HIS A 229 -11.02 2.79 -12.10
C HIS A 229 -12.25 2.09 -11.51
N GLY A 230 -13.46 2.59 -11.76
CA GLY A 230 -14.72 1.87 -11.55
C GLY A 230 -14.98 0.76 -12.58
N ALA A 231 -14.46 0.88 -13.81
CA ALA A 231 -14.61 -0.06 -14.91
C ALA A 231 -13.44 -1.05 -15.03
N THR A 232 -12.25 -0.70 -14.53
CA THR A 232 -11.14 -1.63 -14.26
C THR A 232 -11.47 -2.50 -13.05
N LEU A 233 -12.30 -1.99 -12.12
CA LEU A 233 -12.98 -2.82 -11.12
C LEU A 233 -14.07 -3.73 -11.74
N GLN A 234 -14.69 -3.37 -12.88
CA GLN A 234 -15.62 -4.24 -13.63
C GLN A 234 -14.92 -5.23 -14.60
N ALA A 235 -13.78 -4.86 -15.20
CA ALA A 235 -13.02 -5.72 -16.11
C ALA A 235 -12.15 -6.76 -15.37
N MET A 236 -12.02 -6.61 -14.05
CA MET A 236 -11.47 -7.62 -13.14
C MET A 236 -12.57 -8.45 -12.47
N GLU A 237 -13.82 -8.43 -12.97
CA GLU A 237 -14.78 -9.45 -12.56
C GLU A 237 -14.40 -10.81 -13.15
N ARG A 238 -14.06 -11.75 -12.27
CA ARG A 238 -14.93 -12.91 -12.04
C ARG A 238 -14.83 -13.37 -10.58
N PRO A 239 -15.91 -13.94 -10.02
CA PRO A 239 -17.34 -13.62 -10.14
C PRO A 239 -18.01 -13.07 -8.85
N ALA A 240 -19.01 -12.20 -9.04
CA ALA A 240 -20.12 -11.90 -8.13
C ALA A 240 -19.77 -11.34 -6.73
N HIS A 241 -20.09 -10.05 -6.56
CA HIS A 241 -19.89 -9.20 -5.38
C HIS A 241 -18.45 -8.74 -5.17
N ASP A 242 -18.06 -7.66 -5.87
CA ASP A 242 -17.29 -6.62 -5.18
C ASP A 242 -18.18 -6.14 -4.03
N PRO A 243 -17.81 -6.39 -2.77
CA PRO A 243 -18.64 -5.91 -1.70
C PRO A 243 -18.53 -4.39 -1.70
N ALA A 244 -19.65 -3.79 -2.09
CA ALA A 244 -19.94 -2.37 -2.00
C ALA A 244 -19.36 -1.74 -0.73
N ASP A 245 -19.25 -0.42 -0.71
CA ASP A 245 -19.03 0.44 0.47
C ASP A 245 -20.03 0.19 1.66
N ASP A 246 -20.65 -0.99 1.75
CA ASP A 246 -21.67 -1.47 2.67
C ASP A 246 -21.41 -2.92 3.16
N ILE A 247 -20.16 -3.28 3.51
CA ILE A 247 -19.83 -4.59 4.10
C ILE A 247 -19.06 -4.50 5.43
N PRO A 248 -19.15 -5.53 6.28
CA PRO A 248 -18.21 -5.66 7.40
C PRO A 248 -16.77 -5.78 6.89
N VAL A 249 -15.83 -5.12 7.54
CA VAL A 249 -14.39 -5.25 7.24
C VAL A 249 -13.66 -5.48 8.54
N LEU A 250 -13.15 -6.69 8.73
CA LEU A 250 -12.47 -7.07 9.97
C LEU A 250 -10.96 -6.95 9.85
N ASP A 251 -10.36 -6.32 10.84
CA ASP A 251 -8.93 -6.13 10.97
C ASP A 251 -8.52 -6.21 12.45
N ILE A 252 -7.22 -6.06 12.75
CA ILE A 252 -6.70 -5.87 14.10
C ILE A 252 -6.00 -4.53 14.26
N ASP A 253 -6.03 -3.99 15.48
CA ASP A 253 -5.20 -2.86 15.88
C ASP A 253 -3.70 -3.14 15.64
N PRO A 254 -2.86 -2.10 15.44
CA PRO A 254 -1.42 -2.27 15.26
C PRO A 254 -0.69 -2.81 16.50
N GLY A 255 -1.32 -2.70 17.68
CA GLY A 255 -0.75 -3.15 18.94
C GLY A 255 -0.80 -4.66 19.06
N VAL A 256 0.38 -5.30 19.14
CA VAL A 256 0.52 -6.68 19.56
C VAL A 256 1.00 -6.67 21.00
N GLY A 257 0.17 -7.18 21.91
CA GLY A 257 0.54 -7.34 23.31
C GLY A 257 0.82 -8.80 23.63
N GLY A 258 1.63 -9.05 24.65
CA GLY A 258 1.92 -10.41 25.09
C GLY A 258 2.18 -10.46 26.59
N ALA A 259 1.90 -11.61 27.19
CA ALA A 259 2.24 -11.92 28.57
C ALA A 259 2.94 -13.28 28.62
N GLY A 260 3.99 -13.37 29.43
CA GLY A 260 4.72 -14.62 29.69
C GLY A 260 4.76 -14.90 31.19
N GLY A 261 4.69 -16.18 31.58
CA GLY A 261 4.78 -16.59 32.98
C GLY A 261 4.70 -18.11 33.13
N SER A 262 4.45 -18.59 34.35
CA SER A 262 4.39 -20.02 34.68
C SER A 262 3.31 -20.80 33.92
N LYS A 263 2.33 -20.12 33.32
CA LYS A 263 1.25 -20.71 32.51
C LYS A 263 1.52 -20.72 31.00
N GLY A 264 2.71 -20.32 30.56
CA GLY A 264 3.08 -20.24 29.15
C GLY A 264 3.11 -18.82 28.59
N HIS A 265 3.20 -18.71 27.26
CA HIS A 265 3.28 -17.46 26.54
C HIS A 265 2.00 -17.23 25.73
N VAL A 266 1.38 -16.07 25.93
CA VAL A 266 0.15 -15.67 25.27
C VAL A 266 0.38 -14.36 24.51
N VAL A 267 -0.08 -14.33 23.27
CA VAL A 267 -0.19 -13.13 22.45
C VAL A 267 -1.65 -12.72 22.41
N HIS A 268 -1.93 -11.43 22.50
CA HIS A 268 -3.28 -10.92 22.32
C HIS A 268 -3.36 -9.84 21.24
N PHE A 269 -4.49 -9.82 20.56
CA PHE A 269 -4.85 -8.87 19.52
C PHE A 269 -6.16 -8.19 19.88
N TYR A 270 -6.42 -7.03 19.28
CA TYR A 270 -7.74 -6.39 19.34
C TYR A 270 -8.32 -6.37 17.94
N ALA A 271 -9.27 -7.26 17.66
CA ALA A 271 -10.05 -7.23 16.45
C ALA A 271 -11.00 -6.04 16.43
N ILE A 272 -11.09 -5.39 15.28
CA ILE A 272 -11.92 -4.24 15.03
C ILE A 272 -12.69 -4.44 13.73
N ASN A 273 -13.94 -3.95 13.70
CA ASN A 273 -14.69 -3.82 12.47
C ASN A 273 -14.56 -2.39 11.96
N THR A 274 -13.81 -2.21 10.88
CA THR A 274 -13.57 -0.92 10.21
C THR A 274 -14.62 -0.61 9.14
N GLY A 275 -15.50 -1.56 8.83
CA GLY A 275 -16.61 -1.39 7.91
C GLY A 275 -17.84 -0.72 8.54
N GLU A 276 -18.86 -0.44 7.72
CA GLU A 276 -20.10 0.24 8.15
C GLU A 276 -21.23 -0.76 8.53
N LYS A 277 -21.01 -2.07 8.32
CA LYS A 277 -21.97 -3.14 8.60
C LYS A 277 -21.47 -4.13 9.64
N VAL A 278 -22.41 -4.80 10.32
CA VAL A 278 -22.11 -5.83 11.32
C VAL A 278 -21.51 -7.08 10.68
N ALA A 279 -20.46 -7.63 11.30
CA ALA A 279 -19.91 -8.93 10.98
C ALA A 279 -20.52 -9.98 11.92
N ILE A 280 -21.13 -11.02 11.37
CA ILE A 280 -21.68 -12.15 12.12
C ILE A 280 -20.89 -13.42 11.82
N ASP A 281 -21.06 -14.46 12.64
CA ASP A 281 -20.32 -15.73 12.54
C ASP A 281 -18.80 -15.54 12.43
N VAL A 282 -18.25 -14.54 13.11
CA VAL A 282 -16.83 -14.21 13.01
C VAL A 282 -15.99 -15.34 13.61
N ARG A 283 -15.20 -15.97 12.75
CA ARG A 283 -14.16 -16.93 13.08
C ARG A 283 -12.82 -16.29 12.82
N TRP A 284 -11.86 -16.57 13.68
CA TRP A 284 -10.50 -16.08 13.51
C TRP A 284 -9.48 -17.17 13.74
N GLY A 285 -8.25 -16.94 13.28
CA GLY A 285 -7.16 -17.87 13.46
C GLY A 285 -5.84 -17.30 12.97
N LEU A 286 -4.78 -18.10 13.09
CA LEU A 286 -3.47 -17.79 12.54
C LEU A 286 -3.16 -18.78 11.43
N ARG A 287 -2.66 -18.29 10.30
CA ARG A 287 -2.30 -19.10 9.15
C ARG A 287 -0.99 -18.62 8.56
N GLY A 288 -0.07 -19.53 8.32
CA GLY A 288 1.15 -19.30 7.55
C GLY A 288 1.46 -20.51 6.66
N PHE A 289 2.64 -20.52 6.06
CA PHE A 289 3.04 -21.68 5.26
C PHE A 289 3.18 -22.92 6.14
N ALA A 290 2.49 -24.00 5.77
CA ALA A 290 2.45 -25.27 6.50
C ALA A 290 2.06 -25.13 7.99
N TYR A 291 1.19 -24.16 8.31
CA TYR A 291 0.67 -23.93 9.64
C TYR A 291 -0.70 -23.27 9.60
N GLU A 292 -1.67 -23.82 10.35
CA GLU A 292 -2.97 -23.20 10.57
C GLU A 292 -3.48 -23.54 11.96
N TRP A 293 -3.93 -22.52 12.67
CA TRP A 293 -4.64 -22.63 13.94
C TRP A 293 -5.94 -21.83 13.87
N ARG A 294 -7.00 -22.36 14.49
CA ARG A 294 -8.31 -21.73 14.53
C ARG A 294 -8.79 -21.62 15.96
N SER A 295 -9.33 -20.44 16.30
CA SER A 295 -10.06 -20.29 17.55
C SER A 295 -11.34 -21.12 17.49
N PRO A 296 -11.71 -21.80 18.60
CA PRO A 296 -12.95 -22.55 18.67
C PRO A 296 -14.18 -21.63 18.73
N ASP A 297 -13.99 -20.38 19.13
CA ASP A 297 -15.07 -19.46 19.42
C ASP A 297 -15.49 -18.67 18.18
N THR A 298 -16.77 -18.33 18.16
CA THR A 298 -17.35 -17.42 17.17
C THR A 298 -17.96 -16.21 17.88
N PHE A 299 -17.91 -15.05 17.23
CA PHE A 299 -18.49 -13.83 17.80
C PHE A 299 -19.13 -12.95 16.72
N VAL A 300 -19.78 -11.89 17.17
CA VAL A 300 -20.34 -10.83 16.32
C VAL A 300 -19.55 -9.56 16.59
N LEU A 301 -19.22 -8.80 15.54
CA LEU A 301 -18.48 -7.55 15.67
C LEU A 301 -19.18 -6.41 14.93
N ARG A 302 -19.69 -5.42 15.66
CA ARG A 302 -20.36 -4.25 15.06
C ARG A 302 -19.34 -3.18 14.68
N PRO A 303 -19.69 -2.24 13.78
CA PRO A 303 -18.83 -1.11 13.45
C PRO A 303 -18.36 -0.37 14.70
N GLY A 304 -17.04 -0.22 14.86
CA GLY A 304 -16.42 0.44 16.01
C GLY A 304 -16.24 -0.42 17.26
N ASP A 305 -16.81 -1.64 17.33
CA ASP A 305 -16.56 -2.57 18.43
C ASP A 305 -15.10 -3.07 18.42
N ARG A 306 -14.61 -3.41 19.61
CA ARG A 306 -13.30 -4.04 19.80
C ARG A 306 -13.46 -5.37 20.51
N GLN A 307 -12.92 -6.44 19.92
CA GLN A 307 -12.87 -7.77 20.54
C GLN A 307 -11.43 -8.15 20.84
N ARG A 308 -11.13 -8.46 22.10
CA ARG A 308 -9.82 -9.01 22.46
C ARG A 308 -9.76 -10.47 22.04
N LEU A 309 -8.68 -10.82 21.34
CA LEU A 309 -8.37 -12.16 20.85
C LEU A 309 -7.12 -12.65 21.56
N GLU A 310 -7.13 -13.90 22.04
CA GLU A 310 -5.97 -14.48 22.73
C GLU A 310 -5.51 -15.74 22.02
N TYR A 311 -4.20 -15.84 21.86
CA TYR A 311 -3.52 -16.95 21.21
C TYR A 311 -2.36 -17.40 22.10
N LYS A 312 -2.46 -18.61 22.64
CA LYS A 312 -1.42 -19.19 23.50
C LYS A 312 -0.31 -19.78 22.63
N ILE A 313 0.56 -18.90 22.15
CA ILE A 313 1.63 -19.26 21.22
C ILE A 313 2.50 -20.40 21.74
N SER A 314 2.73 -20.49 23.06
CA SER A 314 3.58 -21.54 23.65
C SER A 314 3.13 -22.98 23.39
N ASP A 315 1.87 -23.17 23.01
CA ASP A 315 1.30 -24.49 22.75
C ASP A 315 1.41 -24.88 21.28
N GLU A 316 1.98 -24.00 20.46
CA GLU A 316 1.85 -24.03 19.00
C GLU A 316 3.22 -23.96 18.30
N LYS A 317 3.27 -24.49 17.08
CA LYS A 317 4.48 -24.52 16.23
C LYS A 317 5.22 -23.17 16.10
N PRO A 318 4.53 -22.02 15.96
CA PRO A 318 5.20 -20.72 15.85
C PRO A 318 5.98 -20.30 17.10
N PHE A 319 5.94 -21.05 18.21
CA PHE A 319 6.78 -20.79 19.37
C PHE A 319 8.18 -21.38 19.23
N SER A 320 8.30 -22.59 18.69
CA SER A 320 9.57 -23.30 18.54
C SER A 320 10.21 -23.08 17.17
N GLU A 321 9.40 -22.77 16.15
CA GLU A 321 9.84 -22.71 14.75
C GLU A 321 9.37 -21.43 14.05
N PHE A 322 10.17 -20.97 13.09
CA PHE A 322 9.76 -19.88 12.22
C PHE A 322 8.69 -20.37 11.23
N VAL A 323 7.58 -19.65 11.15
CA VAL A 323 6.51 -19.92 10.19
C VAL A 323 6.50 -18.81 9.12
N PRO A 324 6.84 -19.11 7.86
CA PRO A 324 6.81 -18.14 6.77
C PRO A 324 5.39 -17.61 6.50
N GLU A 325 5.30 -16.34 6.08
CA GLU A 325 4.04 -15.71 5.67
C GLU A 325 2.91 -15.86 6.71
N LEU A 326 3.23 -15.73 8.01
CA LEU A 326 2.25 -15.81 9.08
C LEU A 326 1.26 -14.63 9.00
N ASN A 327 -0.02 -14.93 9.15
CA ASN A 327 -1.12 -13.97 9.13
C ASN A 327 -2.11 -14.28 10.25
N ILE A 328 -2.75 -13.25 10.78
CA ILE A 328 -4.07 -13.42 11.41
C ILE A 328 -5.12 -13.35 10.32
N ILE A 329 -6.12 -14.23 10.40
CA ILE A 329 -7.19 -14.35 9.41
C ILE A 329 -8.55 -14.25 10.07
N PHE A 330 -9.51 -13.70 9.35
CA PHE A 330 -10.92 -13.67 9.74
C PHE A 330 -11.77 -14.27 8.62
N GLU A 331 -12.73 -15.10 9.01
CA GLU A 331 -13.82 -15.58 8.16
C GLU A 331 -15.12 -15.20 8.83
N TYR A 332 -16.00 -14.51 8.14
CA TYR A 332 -17.22 -13.94 8.73
C TYR A 332 -18.29 -13.77 7.67
N LYS A 333 -19.50 -13.41 8.08
CA LYS A 333 -20.60 -13.10 7.17
C LYS A 333 -21.16 -11.72 7.41
N ASP A 334 -21.80 -11.16 6.38
CA ASP A 334 -22.73 -10.05 6.58
C ASP A 334 -24.14 -10.55 7.00
N ASN A 335 -25.05 -9.62 7.24
CA ASN A 335 -26.44 -9.91 7.60
C ASN A 335 -27.27 -10.54 6.46
N ARG A 336 -26.75 -10.60 5.23
CA ARG A 336 -27.35 -11.29 4.09
C ARG A 336 -26.82 -12.72 3.95
N GLY A 337 -25.86 -13.12 4.80
CA GLY A 337 -25.23 -14.44 4.77
C GLY A 337 -24.09 -14.58 3.77
N VAL A 338 -23.62 -13.49 3.15
CA VAL A 338 -22.45 -13.52 2.26
C VAL A 338 -21.21 -13.71 3.10
N SER A 339 -20.36 -14.66 2.74
CA SER A 339 -19.11 -14.97 3.46
C SER A 339 -17.95 -14.12 2.95
N TYR A 340 -17.15 -13.62 3.88
CA TYR A 340 -15.98 -12.78 3.64
C TYR A 340 -14.73 -13.35 4.32
N PHE A 341 -13.58 -13.00 3.78
CA PHE A 341 -12.27 -13.29 4.34
C PHE A 341 -11.41 -12.03 4.38
N THR A 342 -10.76 -11.76 5.50
CA THR A 342 -9.68 -10.75 5.61
C THR A 342 -8.44 -11.38 6.22
N ARG A 343 -7.28 -10.77 5.95
CA ARG A 343 -6.03 -11.16 6.62
C ARG A 343 -5.12 -9.97 6.89
N ARG A 344 -4.34 -10.06 7.96
CA ARG A 344 -3.26 -9.13 8.29
C ARG A 344 -1.99 -9.94 8.51
N GLU A 345 -0.92 -9.52 7.87
CA GLU A 345 0.40 -10.14 8.06
C GLU A 345 0.87 -9.95 9.50
N LEU A 346 1.58 -10.94 10.02
CA LEU A 346 2.18 -10.94 11.35
C LEU A 346 3.68 -11.16 11.21
N VAL A 347 4.45 -10.39 11.98
CA VAL A 347 5.89 -10.56 12.03
C VAL A 347 6.24 -11.45 13.20
N LEU A 348 6.79 -12.62 12.87
CA LEU A 348 7.33 -13.59 13.82
C LEU A 348 8.84 -13.40 13.95
N GLU A 349 9.32 -13.10 15.16
CA GLU A 349 10.73 -12.86 15.44
C GLU A 349 11.20 -13.72 16.61
N LYS A 350 12.45 -14.17 16.52
CA LYS A 350 13.09 -14.93 17.61
C LYS A 350 13.43 -13.97 18.75
N VAL A 351 13.09 -14.32 19.98
CA VAL A 351 13.42 -13.45 21.14
C VAL A 351 14.93 -13.31 21.30
N PRO A 352 15.44 -12.23 21.93
CA PRO A 352 16.89 -12.00 22.06
C PRO A 352 17.66 -13.15 22.72
N SER A 353 17.04 -13.91 23.61
CA SER A 353 17.66 -15.10 24.25
C SER A 353 17.81 -16.29 23.29
N GLY A 354 17.16 -16.26 22.13
CA GLY A 354 17.19 -17.36 21.16
C GLY A 354 16.35 -18.58 21.54
N LEU A 355 15.55 -18.52 22.61
CA LEU A 355 14.82 -19.69 23.12
C LEU A 355 13.54 -20.01 22.35
N PHE A 356 12.83 -19.01 21.87
CA PHE A 356 11.55 -19.17 21.19
C PHE A 356 11.25 -18.00 20.23
N TYR A 357 10.19 -18.13 19.46
CA TYR A 357 9.66 -17.09 18.59
C TYR A 357 8.42 -16.45 19.20
N THR A 358 8.23 -15.17 18.92
CA THR A 358 7.05 -14.41 19.33
C THR A 358 6.59 -13.50 18.19
N ILE A 359 5.32 -13.10 18.23
CA ILE A 359 4.75 -12.15 17.29
C ILE A 359 5.02 -10.75 17.84
N THR A 360 5.79 -9.94 17.12
CA THR A 360 6.28 -8.64 17.63
C THR A 360 5.53 -7.45 17.06
N ARG A 361 5.02 -7.57 15.82
CA ARG A 361 4.28 -6.50 15.13
C ARG A 361 3.37 -7.06 14.04
N VAL A 362 2.44 -6.22 13.59
CA VAL A 362 1.61 -6.47 12.41
C VAL A 362 2.27 -5.92 11.14
N GLY A 363 1.97 -6.52 10.01
CA GLY A 363 2.42 -6.13 8.66
C GLY A 363 1.28 -5.59 7.81
N MET A 364 1.29 -5.91 6.52
CA MET A 364 0.29 -5.45 5.56
C MET A 364 -1.11 -6.00 5.88
N PHE A 365 -2.13 -5.16 5.77
CA PHE A 365 -3.53 -5.60 5.73
C PHE A 365 -3.94 -5.90 4.30
N HIS A 366 -4.63 -7.02 4.12
CA HIS A 366 -5.22 -7.42 2.85
C HIS A 366 -6.75 -7.25 2.97
N PRO A 367 -7.38 -6.53 2.02
CA PRO A 367 -8.79 -6.14 2.10
C PRO A 367 -9.73 -7.35 2.08
N ALA A 368 -10.98 -7.12 2.46
CA ALA A 368 -12.01 -8.15 2.50
C ALA A 368 -12.28 -8.69 1.10
N VAL A 369 -12.24 -10.02 0.96
CA VAL A 369 -12.61 -10.73 -0.26
C VAL A 369 -13.83 -11.60 0.00
N VAL A 370 -14.74 -11.68 -0.97
CA VAL A 370 -15.87 -12.61 -0.91
C VAL A 370 -15.35 -14.04 -1.05
N LEU A 371 -15.78 -14.91 -0.15
CA LEU A 371 -15.49 -16.34 -0.23
C LEU A 371 -16.47 -16.99 -1.19
N GLU A 372 -16.02 -17.11 -2.44
CA GLU A 372 -16.76 -17.83 -3.46
C GLU A 372 -16.58 -19.34 -3.40
N ASN A 373 -17.54 -20.06 -3.97
CA ASN A 373 -17.44 -21.50 -4.15
C ASN A 373 -16.38 -21.83 -5.21
N THR A 374 -15.23 -22.34 -4.77
CA THR A 374 -14.09 -22.68 -5.64
C THR A 374 -14.36 -23.82 -6.63
N LYS A 375 -15.51 -24.50 -6.53
CA LYS A 375 -15.85 -25.77 -7.21
C LYS A 375 -14.94 -26.94 -6.86
N ILE A 376 -13.85 -26.71 -6.13
CA ILE A 376 -12.98 -27.75 -5.58
C ILE A 376 -13.67 -28.29 -4.32
N ARG A 377 -13.97 -29.58 -4.31
CA ARG A 377 -14.68 -30.25 -3.20
C ARG A 377 -13.71 -30.86 -2.22
N THR A 378 -12.71 -31.58 -2.72
CA THR A 378 -11.64 -32.14 -1.90
C THR A 378 -10.29 -32.07 -2.62
N ILE A 379 -9.23 -32.02 -1.82
CA ILE A 379 -7.85 -32.25 -2.24
C ILE A 379 -7.35 -33.36 -1.32
N GLU A 380 -7.44 -34.58 -1.83
CA GLU A 380 -7.06 -35.80 -1.12
C GLU A 380 -5.60 -36.11 -1.46
N LYS A 381 -4.75 -36.06 -0.44
CA LYS A 381 -3.34 -36.44 -0.60
C LYS A 381 -3.27 -37.94 -0.84
N LEU A 382 -2.46 -38.35 -1.81
CA LEU A 382 -2.19 -39.74 -2.08
C LEU A 382 -0.78 -40.10 -1.62
N SER A 383 -0.60 -41.34 -1.16
CA SER A 383 0.71 -41.88 -0.86
C SER A 383 1.62 -41.76 -2.09
N LYS A 384 2.90 -41.43 -1.87
CA LYS A 384 3.91 -41.27 -2.93
C LYS A 384 3.86 -42.44 -3.93
N THR A 385 3.66 -42.13 -5.20
CA THR A 385 3.72 -43.09 -6.31
C THR A 385 4.87 -42.71 -7.24
N GLY A 386 5.97 -43.49 -7.22
CA GLY A 386 7.16 -43.18 -8.02
C GLY A 386 7.95 -41.98 -7.48
N SER A 387 8.41 -41.09 -8.37
CA SER A 387 9.27 -39.93 -8.05
C SER A 387 8.51 -38.63 -7.74
N ASN A 388 7.18 -38.69 -7.61
CA ASN A 388 6.33 -37.51 -7.48
C ASN A 388 5.38 -37.64 -6.29
N GLU A 389 5.19 -36.54 -5.57
CA GLU A 389 4.15 -36.36 -4.57
C GLU A 389 2.84 -35.99 -5.27
N LYS A 390 1.71 -36.57 -4.86
CA LYS A 390 0.47 -36.57 -5.65
C LYS A 390 -0.76 -36.25 -4.80
N ALA A 391 -1.66 -35.43 -5.34
CA ALA A 391 -2.97 -35.16 -4.77
C ALA A 391 -4.07 -35.43 -5.81
N LEU A 392 -5.11 -36.12 -5.38
CA LEU A 392 -6.37 -36.25 -6.09
C LEU A 392 -7.22 -35.01 -5.79
N VAL A 393 -7.64 -34.30 -6.83
CA VAL A 393 -8.51 -33.14 -6.71
C VAL A 393 -9.87 -33.48 -7.31
N LYS A 394 -10.91 -33.42 -6.47
CA LYS A 394 -12.31 -33.58 -6.90
C LYS A 394 -12.90 -32.20 -7.19
N VAL A 395 -13.30 -31.96 -8.44
CA VAL A 395 -13.76 -30.66 -8.95
C VAL A 395 -15.15 -30.79 -9.55
N GLU A 396 -16.07 -29.91 -9.19
CA GLU A 396 -17.42 -29.89 -9.74
C GLU A 396 -17.48 -29.04 -11.02
N VAL A 397 -17.87 -29.65 -12.14
CA VAL A 397 -18.02 -28.98 -13.43
C VAL A 397 -19.35 -29.38 -14.05
N GLY A 398 -20.25 -28.41 -14.26
CA GLY A 398 -21.57 -28.65 -14.82
C GLY A 398 -22.46 -29.57 -13.96
N GLY A 399 -22.31 -29.51 -12.64
CA GLY A 399 -23.05 -30.37 -11.69
C GLY A 399 -22.50 -31.80 -11.56
N GLN A 400 -21.42 -32.15 -12.27
CA GLN A 400 -20.75 -33.45 -12.16
C GLN A 400 -19.40 -33.32 -11.46
N LEU A 401 -19.05 -34.34 -10.68
CA LEU A 401 -17.74 -34.43 -10.05
C LEU A 401 -16.73 -35.01 -11.04
N LYS A 402 -15.62 -34.30 -11.25
CA LYS A 402 -14.48 -34.75 -12.04
C LYS A 402 -13.26 -34.92 -11.15
N GLU A 403 -12.44 -35.91 -11.46
CA GLU A 403 -11.22 -36.23 -10.74
C GLU A 403 -10.01 -35.89 -11.62
N ILE A 404 -9.06 -35.14 -11.06
CA ILE A 404 -7.75 -34.95 -11.67
C ILE A 404 -6.65 -35.08 -10.66
N TYR A 405 -5.45 -35.31 -11.16
CA TYR A 405 -4.26 -35.43 -10.36
C TYR A 405 -3.34 -34.23 -10.52
N ILE A 406 -2.93 -33.65 -9.39
CA ILE A 406 -1.87 -32.66 -9.34
C ILE A 406 -0.68 -33.27 -8.61
N SER A 407 0.52 -33.08 -9.17
CA SER A 407 1.75 -33.63 -8.62
C SER A 407 2.88 -32.60 -8.54
N ILE A 408 3.83 -32.83 -7.64
CA ILE A 408 5.11 -32.10 -7.55
C ILE A 408 6.24 -33.13 -7.67
N SER A 409 7.23 -32.86 -8.52
CA SER A 409 8.40 -33.75 -8.67
C SER A 409 9.37 -33.66 -7.49
N ASP A 410 10.06 -34.76 -7.18
CA ASP A 410 11.12 -34.80 -6.15
C ASP A 410 12.22 -33.76 -6.41
N SER A 411 12.57 -33.52 -7.68
CA SER A 411 13.55 -32.51 -8.07
C SER A 411 13.11 -31.08 -7.72
N LEU A 412 11.82 -30.79 -7.81
CA LEU A 412 11.24 -29.51 -7.47
C LEU A 412 11.13 -29.34 -5.93
N ILE A 413 10.74 -30.41 -5.21
CA ILE A 413 10.77 -30.45 -3.74
C ILE A 413 12.17 -30.16 -3.21
N GLY A 414 13.19 -30.82 -3.78
CA GLY A 414 14.58 -30.57 -3.44
C GLY A 414 15.03 -29.13 -3.73
N LYS A 415 14.50 -28.51 -4.79
CA LYS A 415 14.79 -27.10 -5.13
C LYS A 415 14.17 -26.11 -4.14
N PHE A 416 13.01 -26.43 -3.58
CA PHE A 416 12.39 -25.67 -2.49
C PHE A 416 13.07 -25.89 -1.14
N GLY A 417 13.84 -26.98 -1.00
CA GLY A 417 14.48 -27.33 0.26
C GLY A 417 13.50 -27.76 1.35
N PHE A 418 12.30 -28.23 0.97
CA PHE A 418 11.32 -28.75 1.92
C PHE A 418 11.76 -30.12 2.42
N LEU A 419 11.91 -30.23 3.74
CA LEU A 419 12.38 -31.45 4.40
C LEU A 419 11.25 -32.15 5.14
N LYS A 420 10.21 -31.40 5.52
CA LYS A 420 9.09 -31.95 6.28
C LYS A 420 7.92 -32.26 5.35
N GLN A 421 7.26 -33.40 5.56
CA GLN A 421 6.10 -33.80 4.76
C GLN A 421 4.96 -32.77 4.83
N GLU A 422 4.81 -32.05 5.95
CA GLU A 422 3.83 -30.96 6.09
C GLU A 422 4.06 -29.79 5.12
N GLU A 423 5.31 -29.45 4.81
CA GLU A 423 5.68 -28.39 3.86
C GLU A 423 5.35 -28.79 2.43
N ILE A 424 5.75 -30.01 2.07
CA ILE A 424 5.46 -30.63 0.77
C ILE A 424 3.93 -30.68 0.55
N ASN A 425 3.21 -31.14 1.56
CA ASN A 425 1.76 -31.22 1.56
C ASN A 425 1.08 -29.85 1.41
N ALA A 426 1.60 -28.82 2.08
CA ALA A 426 1.08 -27.46 2.00
C ALA A 426 1.29 -26.89 0.60
N ALA A 427 2.50 -27.02 0.05
CA ALA A 427 2.83 -26.60 -1.30
C ALA A 427 1.96 -27.30 -2.35
N LEU A 428 1.80 -28.63 -2.24
CA LEU A 428 0.98 -29.42 -3.14
C LEU A 428 -0.50 -28.98 -3.12
N ALA A 429 -1.05 -28.76 -1.93
CA ALA A 429 -2.43 -28.30 -1.80
C ALA A 429 -2.62 -26.88 -2.36
N GLU A 430 -1.65 -25.98 -2.17
CA GLU A 430 -1.70 -24.61 -2.68
C GLU A 430 -1.58 -24.58 -4.22
N PHE A 431 -0.61 -25.29 -4.79
CA PHE A 431 -0.45 -25.42 -6.24
C PHE A 431 -1.66 -26.09 -6.90
N ALA A 432 -2.23 -27.13 -6.28
CA ALA A 432 -3.44 -27.77 -6.77
C ALA A 432 -4.60 -26.77 -6.85
N LYS A 433 -4.85 -25.99 -5.78
CA LYS A 433 -5.89 -24.96 -5.78
C LYS A 433 -5.71 -23.95 -6.90
N LEU A 434 -4.51 -23.39 -7.04
CA LEU A 434 -4.21 -22.36 -8.03
C LEU A 434 -4.32 -22.90 -9.46
N LYS A 435 -3.73 -24.07 -9.73
CA LYS A 435 -3.76 -24.68 -11.07
C LYS A 435 -5.18 -25.03 -11.51
N VAL A 436 -5.94 -25.67 -10.64
CA VAL A 436 -7.33 -26.05 -10.93
C VAL A 436 -8.18 -24.81 -11.20
N ARG A 437 -7.99 -23.72 -10.43
CA ARG A 437 -8.69 -22.46 -10.68
C ARG A 437 -8.41 -21.92 -12.08
N ASN A 438 -7.16 -21.92 -12.52
CA ASN A 438 -6.80 -21.48 -13.87
C ASN A 438 -7.35 -22.39 -14.97
N MET A 439 -7.30 -23.70 -14.77
CA MET A 439 -7.91 -24.68 -15.67
C MET A 439 -9.41 -24.42 -15.84
N LEU A 440 -10.14 -24.22 -14.73
CA LEU A 440 -11.56 -23.90 -14.75
C LEU A 440 -11.86 -22.59 -15.48
N ARG A 441 -11.04 -21.53 -15.27
CA ARG A 441 -11.17 -20.25 -16.00
C ARG A 441 -10.98 -20.43 -17.52
N ALA A 442 -10.05 -21.30 -17.91
CA ALA A 442 -9.76 -21.63 -19.31
C ALA A 442 -10.71 -22.69 -19.91
N GLY A 443 -11.68 -23.21 -19.16
CA GLY A 443 -12.60 -24.26 -19.61
C GLY A 443 -11.93 -25.61 -19.85
N LYS A 444 -10.77 -25.87 -19.21
CA LYS A 444 -9.99 -27.10 -19.32
C LYS A 444 -9.95 -27.82 -17.98
N LEU A 445 -9.67 -29.12 -17.99
CA LEU A 445 -9.38 -29.89 -16.79
C LEU A 445 -8.54 -31.11 -17.18
N TYR A 446 -7.34 -31.24 -16.61
CA TYR A 446 -6.37 -32.28 -16.95
C TYR A 446 -5.36 -32.49 -15.82
N ASP A 447 -4.72 -33.65 -15.78
CA ASP A 447 -3.66 -33.95 -14.84
C ASP A 447 -2.44 -33.06 -15.07
N HIS A 448 -1.75 -32.65 -14.00
CA HIS A 448 -0.60 -31.78 -14.11
C HIS A 448 0.50 -32.13 -13.11
N VAL A 449 1.74 -32.11 -13.59
CA VAL A 449 2.94 -32.30 -12.77
C VAL A 449 3.72 -31.00 -12.80
N PHE A 450 3.99 -30.45 -11.62
CA PHE A 450 4.92 -29.35 -11.44
C PHE A 450 6.34 -29.88 -11.36
N SER A 451 7.24 -29.32 -12.16
CA SER A 451 8.64 -29.69 -12.22
C SER A 451 9.55 -28.46 -12.12
N ARG A 452 10.87 -28.68 -12.11
CA ARG A 452 11.86 -27.62 -11.95
C ARG A 452 11.80 -26.59 -13.08
N GLU A 453 11.39 -27.02 -14.27
CA GLU A 453 11.28 -26.20 -15.47
C GLU A 453 10.15 -25.17 -15.37
N ASP A 454 9.18 -25.36 -14.47
CA ASP A 454 8.09 -24.41 -14.25
C ASP A 454 8.52 -23.18 -13.44
N ILE A 455 9.70 -23.20 -12.79
CA ILE A 455 10.18 -22.05 -12.02
C ILE A 455 10.57 -20.92 -12.99
N PRO A 456 9.98 -19.71 -12.88
CA PRO A 456 10.27 -18.60 -13.81
C PRO A 456 11.74 -18.16 -13.84
N ASN A 457 12.48 -18.38 -12.75
CA ASN A 457 13.91 -18.09 -12.65
C ASN A 457 14.65 -19.25 -11.98
N ASN A 458 15.39 -20.00 -12.78
CA ASN A 458 16.12 -21.20 -12.35
C ASN A 458 17.23 -20.95 -11.32
N SER A 459 17.67 -19.70 -11.13
CA SER A 459 18.66 -19.36 -10.09
C SER A 459 18.08 -19.34 -8.68
N LEU A 460 16.75 -19.19 -8.52
CA LEU A 460 16.10 -19.18 -7.22
C LEU A 460 16.17 -20.55 -6.54
N SER A 461 16.17 -20.58 -5.21
CA SER A 461 16.10 -21.79 -4.39
C SER A 461 15.35 -21.51 -3.08
N GLY A 462 15.06 -22.56 -2.31
CA GLY A 462 14.42 -22.40 -1.01
C GLY A 462 12.96 -21.93 -1.12
N PHE A 463 12.51 -21.23 -0.07
CA PHE A 463 11.16 -20.67 -0.01
C PHE A 463 10.89 -19.60 -1.09
N GLU A 464 11.92 -18.90 -1.59
CA GLU A 464 11.75 -17.92 -2.68
C GLU A 464 11.51 -18.59 -4.04
N ALA A 465 12.09 -19.77 -4.29
CA ALA A 465 11.73 -20.56 -5.48
C ALA A 465 10.28 -21.05 -5.41
N TYR A 466 9.83 -21.47 -4.22
CA TYR A 466 8.44 -21.84 -3.97
C TYR A 466 7.48 -20.68 -4.28
N LYS A 467 7.74 -19.50 -3.71
CA LYS A 467 6.93 -18.29 -3.94
C LYS A 467 6.92 -17.88 -5.40
N ALA A 468 8.07 -17.88 -6.07
CA ALA A 468 8.16 -17.51 -7.47
C ALA A 468 7.31 -18.44 -8.37
N LEU A 469 7.32 -19.75 -8.11
CA LEU A 469 6.44 -20.68 -8.82
C LEU A 469 4.98 -20.43 -8.46
N ARG A 470 4.63 -20.37 -7.16
CA ARG A 470 3.26 -20.08 -6.69
C ARG A 470 2.66 -18.87 -7.40
N ASP A 471 3.37 -17.75 -7.34
CA ASP A 471 2.90 -16.47 -7.84
C ASP A 471 2.84 -16.45 -9.39
N SER A 472 3.58 -17.31 -10.07
CA SER A 472 3.49 -17.49 -11.52
C SER A 472 2.26 -18.29 -11.95
N ILE A 473 1.72 -19.15 -11.08
CA ILE A 473 0.51 -19.90 -11.34
C ILE A 473 -0.70 -18.99 -11.20
N ASP A 474 -0.69 -17.98 -10.32
CA ASP A 474 -1.85 -17.12 -10.08
C ASP A 474 -2.02 -15.99 -11.13
N ARG A 475 -1.03 -15.80 -12.01
CA ARG A 475 -1.10 -14.93 -13.20
C ARG A 475 -1.85 -15.59 -14.34
#